data_AF-A0AA44MVU8-F1
#
_entry.id   AF-A0AA44MVU8-F1
#
_cell.length_a   1.000
_cell.length_b   1.000
_cell.length_c   1.000
_cell.angle_alpha   90.00
_cell.angle_beta   90.00
_cell.angle_gamma   90.00
#
_symmetry.space_group_name_H-M   'P 1'
#
loop_
_entity.id
_entity.type
_entity.pdbx_description
1 polymer ?
#
loop_
_entity_poly.entity_id
_entity_poly.type
_entity_poly.pdbx_seq_one_letter_code
_entity_poly.pdbx_strand_id
1 'polypeptide(L)' 'LRGNPTLREVLQRTRQMALAAYAHQDLPFDQVVEAVNPQRSLSRNPLFDIVVHVREQMPQDDVIDTGPDG' A
#
# COMPACT_ATOMS: atom_id res chain seq x y z
N LEU A 1 5.60 -16.87 -1.74
CA LEU A 1 4.58 -17.91 -1.44
C LEU A 1 5.10 -19.25 -1.94
N ARG A 2 5.12 -20.31 -1.12
CA ARG A 2 5.49 -21.67 -1.57
C ARG A 2 4.26 -22.58 -1.49
N GLY A 3 4.14 -23.53 -2.41
CA GLY A 3 3.00 -24.45 -2.54
C GLY A 3 1.92 -23.96 -3.51
N ASN A 4 0.70 -24.53 -3.40
CA ASN A 4 -0.49 -24.15 -4.18
C ASN A 4 -1.61 -23.61 -3.25
N PRO A 5 -1.43 -22.44 -2.60
CA PRO A 5 -2.43 -21.88 -1.71
C PRO A 5 -3.64 -21.36 -2.49
N THR A 6 -4.80 -21.49 -1.89
CA THR A 6 -6.02 -20.83 -2.37
C THR A 6 -5.90 -19.31 -2.25
N LEU A 7 -6.66 -18.57 -3.07
CA LEU A 7 -6.73 -17.11 -2.98
C LEU A 7 -7.05 -16.63 -1.55
N ARG A 8 -7.95 -17.32 -0.86
CA ARG A 8 -8.34 -17.00 0.52
C ARG A 8 -7.16 -17.04 1.48
N GLU A 9 -6.33 -18.08 1.38
CA GLU A 9 -5.16 -18.24 2.24
C GLU A 9 -4.11 -17.16 1.97
N VAL A 10 -3.92 -16.78 0.71
CA VAL A 10 -3.03 -15.66 0.34
C VAL A 10 -3.52 -14.37 0.99
N LEU A 11 -4.81 -14.05 0.84
CA LEU A 11 -5.39 -12.83 1.42
C LEU A 11 -5.29 -12.81 2.96
N GLN A 12 -5.50 -13.94 3.62
CA GLN A 12 -5.34 -14.04 5.08
C GLN A 12 -3.91 -13.76 5.52
N ARG A 13 -2.92 -14.36 4.88
CA ARG A 13 -1.49 -14.15 5.20
C ARG A 13 -1.06 -12.71 4.91
N THR A 14 -1.47 -12.17 3.77
CA THR A 14 -1.18 -10.77 3.40
C THR A 14 -1.81 -9.80 4.41
N ARG A 15 -3.05 -10.03 4.84
CA ARG A 15 -3.70 -9.22 5.88
C ARG A 15 -2.92 -9.23 7.19
N GLN A 16 -2.50 -10.41 7.66
CA GLN A 16 -1.70 -10.52 8.89
C GLN A 16 -0.37 -9.78 8.79
N MET A 17 0.34 -9.95 7.67
CA MET A 17 1.62 -9.27 7.42
C MET A 17 1.46 -7.74 7.33
N ALA A 18 0.43 -7.26 6.62
CA ALA A 18 0.15 -5.83 6.50
C ALA A 18 -0.16 -5.19 7.86
N LEU A 19 -1.00 -5.83 8.67
CA LEU A 19 -1.32 -5.33 10.02
C LEU A 19 -0.10 -5.29 10.93
N ALA A 20 0.78 -6.30 10.87
CA ALA A 20 2.03 -6.30 11.61
C ALA A 20 2.98 -5.18 11.14
N ALA A 21 3.04 -4.90 9.84
CA ALA A 21 3.84 -3.81 9.30
C ALA A 21 3.34 -2.43 9.75
N TYR A 22 2.00 -2.23 9.82
CA TYR A 22 1.43 -0.97 10.31
C TYR A 22 1.76 -0.66 11.78
N ALA A 23 2.08 -1.67 12.59
CA ALA A 23 2.55 -1.46 13.96
C ALA A 23 3.89 -0.70 14.04
N HIS A 24 4.62 -0.60 12.92
CA HIS A 24 5.91 0.09 12.80
C HIS A 24 5.89 1.22 11.77
N GLN A 25 4.71 1.78 11.46
CA GLN A 25 4.52 2.77 10.39
C GLN A 25 5.31 4.08 10.55
N ASP A 26 5.72 4.40 11.78
CA ASP A 26 6.49 5.63 12.07
C ASP A 26 7.96 5.52 11.64
N LEU A 27 8.42 4.32 11.26
CA LEU A 27 9.80 4.11 10.82
C LEU A 27 10.00 4.62 9.38
N PRO A 28 10.93 5.55 9.13
CA PRO A 28 11.22 6.02 7.78
C PRO A 28 11.73 4.89 6.88
N PHE A 29 11.30 4.89 5.62
CA PHE A 29 11.70 3.87 4.65
C PHE A 29 13.22 3.77 4.47
N ASP A 30 13.93 4.90 4.44
CA ASP A 30 15.39 4.92 4.26
C ASP A 30 16.14 4.17 5.36
N GLN A 31 15.64 4.22 6.60
CA GLN A 31 16.22 3.47 7.72
C GLN A 31 15.99 1.96 7.57
N VAL A 32 14.84 1.55 7.02
CA VAL A 32 14.58 0.14 6.67
C VAL A 32 15.58 -0.33 5.61
N VAL A 33 15.80 0.48 4.57
CA VAL A 33 16.74 0.16 3.49
C VAL A 33 18.16 0.03 4.04
N GLU A 34 18.58 0.96 4.91
CA GLU A 34 19.90 0.91 5.56
C GLU A 34 20.07 -0.36 6.40
N ALA A 35 19.08 -0.71 7.21
CA ALA A 35 19.14 -1.89 8.08
C ALA A 35 19.15 -3.21 7.29
N VAL A 36 18.37 -3.30 6.19
CA VAL A 36 18.34 -4.49 5.32
C VAL A 36 19.59 -4.58 4.44
N ASN A 37 20.18 -3.43 4.09
CA ASN A 37 21.34 -3.29 3.21
C ASN A 37 21.28 -4.15 1.93
N PRO A 38 20.25 -3.99 1.08
CA PRO A 38 20.11 -4.77 -0.13
C PRO A 38 21.19 -4.43 -1.16
N GLN A 39 21.45 -5.33 -2.10
CA GLN A 39 22.37 -5.07 -3.21
C GLN A 39 21.87 -3.88 -4.03
N ARG A 40 22.72 -2.84 -4.16
CA ARG A 40 22.37 -1.64 -4.91
C ARG A 40 22.26 -1.94 -6.41
N SER A 41 21.24 -1.37 -7.03
CA SER A 41 21.01 -1.42 -8.47
C SER A 41 20.57 -0.04 -8.96
N LEU A 42 21.06 0.39 -10.12
CA LEU A 42 20.62 1.64 -10.76
C LEU A 42 19.29 1.48 -11.51
N SER A 43 18.82 0.24 -11.69
CA SER A 43 17.63 -0.07 -12.50
C SER A 43 16.45 -0.59 -11.66
N ARG A 44 16.58 -0.61 -10.33
CA ARG A 44 15.56 -1.12 -9.41
C ARG A 44 15.49 -0.29 -8.15
N ASN A 45 14.32 -0.31 -7.54
CA ASN A 45 14.13 0.24 -6.20
C ASN A 45 14.73 -0.71 -5.14
N PRO A 46 15.11 -0.21 -3.95
CA PRO A 46 15.90 -1.00 -2.99
C PRO A 46 15.19 -2.25 -2.43
N LEU A 47 13.87 -2.19 -2.22
CA LEU A 47 13.12 -3.28 -1.56
C LEU A 47 11.88 -3.76 -2.33
N PHE A 48 11.24 -2.90 -3.13
CA PHE A 48 10.06 -3.27 -3.92
C PHE A 48 10.00 -2.44 -5.21
N ASP A 49 9.51 -3.03 -6.29
CA ASP A 49 9.35 -2.32 -7.56
C ASP A 49 7.90 -1.81 -7.78
N ILE A 50 6.92 -2.35 -7.05
CA ILE A 50 5.50 -2.06 -7.23
C ILE A 50 4.91 -1.52 -5.93
N VAL A 51 4.18 -0.41 -6.01
CA VAL A 51 3.42 0.15 -4.89
C VAL A 51 1.95 0.21 -5.26
N VAL A 52 1.10 -0.16 -4.30
CA VAL A 52 -0.36 -0.07 -4.43
C VAL A 52 -0.86 0.90 -3.37
N HIS A 53 -1.55 1.95 -3.79
CA HIS A 53 -2.23 2.90 -2.92
C HIS A 53 -3.72 2.82 -3.17
N VAL A 54 -4.51 2.61 -2.12
CA VAL A 54 -5.97 2.66 -2.18
C VAL A 54 -6.41 4.03 -1.68
N ARG A 55 -7.20 4.73 -2.48
CA ARG A 55 -7.88 5.96 -2.06
C ARG A 55 -9.38 5.70 -2.11
N GLU A 56 -10.09 6.09 -1.06
CA GLU A 56 -11.54 6.17 -1.11
C GLU A 56 -11.90 7.41 -1.95
N GLN A 57 -12.64 7.21 -3.04
CA GLN A 57 -13.27 8.34 -3.72
C GLN A 57 -14.36 8.89 -2.79
N MET A 58 -14.31 10.18 -2.44
CA MET A 58 -15.49 10.86 -1.92
C MET A 58 -16.62 10.71 -2.95
N PRO A 59 -17.88 10.45 -2.53
CA PRO A 59 -19.00 10.50 -3.45
C PRO A 59 -19.02 11.88 -4.10
N GLN A 60 -19.08 11.90 -5.42
CA GLN A 60 -19.10 13.09 -6.24
C GLN A 60 -20.51 13.71 -6.24
N ASP A 61 -21.07 13.92 -5.05
CA ASP A 61 -22.31 14.67 -4.85
C ASP A 61 -21.95 16.13 -4.51
N ASP A 62 -21.11 16.76 -5.34
CA ASP A 62 -21.33 18.18 -5.61
C ASP A 62 -22.57 18.22 -6.50
N VAL A 63 -23.73 18.13 -5.85
CA VAL A 63 -24.97 18.66 -6.42
C VAL A 63 -24.60 20.09 -6.82
N ILE A 64 -24.48 20.35 -8.11
CA ILE A 64 -24.48 21.72 -8.59
C ILE A 64 -25.77 22.29 -8.00
N ASP A 65 -25.62 23.17 -7.02
CA ASP A 65 -26.69 23.96 -6.49
C ASP A 65 -27.20 24.79 -7.68
N THR A 66 -28.14 24.25 -8.44
CA THR A 66 -29.11 25.06 -9.15
C THR A 66 -29.94 25.71 -8.07
N GLY A 67 -29.36 26.76 -7.49
CA GLY A 67 -30.06 27.66 -6.62
C GLY A 67 -31.35 28.12 -7.31
N PRO A 68 -32.41 28.37 -6.55
CA PRO A 68 -33.59 28.98 -7.09
C PRO A 68 -33.20 30.38 -7.58
N ASP A 69 -33.86 30.87 -8.63
CA ASP A 69 -33.69 32.21 -9.23
C ASP A 69 -32.65 32.24 -10.38
N GLY A 70 -33.03 32.30 -11.66
CA GLY A 70 -33.70 33.44 -12.31
C GLY A 70 -34.79 34.18 -11.57
#